data_AF-A0A1V2AXT0-F1
#
_entry.id   AF-A0A1V2AXT0-F1
#
_cell.length_a   1.000
_cell.length_b   1.000
_cell.length_c   1.000
_cell.angle_alpha   90.00
_cell.angle_beta   90.00
_cell.angle_gamma   90.00
#
_symmetry.space_group_name_H-M   'P 1'
#
loop_
_entity.id
_entity.type
_entity.pdbx_description
1 polymer ?
#
loop_
_entity_poly.entity_id
_entity_poly.type
_entity_poly.pdbx_seq_one_letter_code
_entity_poly.pdbx_strand_id
1 'polypeptide(L)'
;MFQAGATKLNTSTTTSIPVADVYGQLHYKGNGNPYSVMARSAISNCFPGLEMDFRNLWRRAFKGITLIENNNFIVETEEEFSHLLYHRLVGVQGKPTMVPTQGPTFPRSGNLPLINTFNPNGVSFMEWSNGLAYVLQNQGKEVECYFTKDESNTEVVVSAADLNTSNANLVRVVMTVNNFFEENSTAINNDIIKAGELTQGLCAPWQNDYRECACYYWAASRPDYVNVVPGPDGISRGDNWMAKKRSGNYIPDNRADSRLLTYDDLFLDWEGELNFLVKGNDALDSDGGKKQV
;
A
#
# COMPACT_ATOMS: atom_id res chain seq x y z
N MET A 1 19.29 14.08 -14.49
CA MET A 1 19.20 12.66 -14.06
C MET A 1 18.05 11.93 -14.78
N PHE A 2 16.79 12.34 -14.59
CA PHE A 2 15.61 11.70 -15.21
C PHE A 2 15.60 11.71 -16.75
N GLN A 3 16.06 12.80 -17.35
CA GLN A 3 16.17 12.95 -18.80
C GLN A 3 17.19 11.97 -19.41
N ALA A 4 18.28 11.67 -18.69
CA ALA A 4 19.30 10.72 -19.16
C ALA A 4 18.78 9.27 -19.20
N GLY A 5 17.96 8.86 -18.22
CA GLY A 5 17.31 7.54 -18.21
C GLY A 5 16.29 7.38 -19.33
N ALA A 6 15.46 8.40 -19.56
CA ALA A 6 14.46 8.39 -20.63
C ALA A 6 15.09 8.35 -22.03
N THR A 7 16.16 9.11 -22.27
CA THR A 7 16.89 9.10 -23.54
C THR A 7 17.51 7.72 -23.82
N LYS A 8 18.08 7.07 -22.81
CA LYS A 8 18.74 5.76 -22.95
C LYS A 8 17.75 4.62 -23.24
N LEU A 9 16.55 4.68 -22.67
CA LEU A 9 15.47 3.70 -22.90
C LEU A 9 14.83 3.85 -24.29
N ASN A 10 14.75 5.08 -24.83
CA ASN A 10 14.12 5.36 -26.13
C ASN A 10 15.04 5.08 -27.35
N THR A 11 16.35 4.94 -27.15
CA THR A 11 17.30 4.63 -28.22
C THR A 11 17.49 3.14 -28.49
N SER A 12 17.01 2.27 -27.59
CA SER A 12 17.26 0.83 -27.66
C SER A 12 16.16 0.11 -28.43
N THR A 13 16.37 -0.11 -29.73
CA THR A 13 15.65 -1.14 -30.48
C THR A 13 16.02 -2.50 -29.88
N THR A 14 15.15 -3.03 -29.01
CA THR A 14 15.25 -4.35 -28.34
C THR A 14 16.57 -4.61 -27.65
N THR A 15 16.62 -4.52 -26.31
CA THR A 15 17.83 -4.91 -25.60
C THR A 15 17.50 -5.35 -24.19
N SER A 16 17.88 -6.58 -23.87
CA SER A 16 17.90 -7.14 -22.52
C SER A 16 18.53 -6.15 -21.56
N ILE A 17 17.82 -5.81 -20.48
CA ILE A 17 18.38 -4.97 -19.42
C ILE A 17 19.27 -5.85 -18.54
N PRO A 18 20.53 -5.48 -18.29
CA PRO A 18 21.39 -6.24 -17.40
C PRO A 18 20.80 -6.35 -15.99
N VAL A 19 20.94 -7.52 -15.36
CA VAL A 19 20.46 -7.77 -13.97
C VAL A 19 21.07 -6.79 -12.97
N ALA A 20 22.28 -6.29 -13.21
CA ALA A 20 22.94 -5.30 -12.36
C ALA A 20 22.38 -3.87 -12.55
N ASP A 21 21.65 -3.58 -13.64
CA ASP A 21 21.05 -2.27 -13.90
C ASP A 21 19.66 -2.18 -13.25
N VAL A 22 19.65 -2.07 -11.92
CA VAL A 22 18.42 -2.01 -11.11
C VAL A 22 17.57 -0.79 -11.49
N TYR A 23 18.21 0.33 -11.87
CA TYR A 23 17.52 1.54 -12.33
C TYR A 23 16.85 1.34 -13.70
N GLY A 24 17.57 0.73 -14.64
CA GLY A 24 17.02 0.37 -15.94
C GLY A 24 15.84 -0.58 -15.82
N GLN A 25 15.93 -1.58 -14.93
CA GLN A 25 14.85 -2.54 -14.66
C GLN A 25 13.62 -1.86 -14.06
N LEU A 26 13.79 -1.03 -13.03
CA LEU A 26 12.68 -0.33 -12.36
C LEU A 26 11.95 0.66 -13.30
N HIS A 27 12.66 1.26 -14.24
CA HIS A 27 12.11 2.25 -15.17
C HIS A 27 11.79 1.70 -16.56
N TYR A 28 11.97 0.40 -16.79
CA TYR A 28 11.61 -0.21 -18.05
C TYR A 28 10.10 -0.29 -18.22
N LYS A 29 9.60 0.42 -19.24
CA LYS A 29 8.23 0.25 -19.71
C LYS A 29 8.25 -0.72 -20.87
N GLY A 30 7.66 -1.90 -20.68
CA GLY A 30 7.44 -2.85 -21.77
C GLY A 30 6.77 -2.17 -22.98
N ASN A 31 7.24 -2.49 -24.19
CA ASN A 31 6.69 -1.89 -25.40
C ASN A 31 5.18 -2.18 -25.51
N GLY A 32 4.40 -1.17 -25.91
CA GLY A 32 2.95 -1.24 -25.95
C GLY A 32 2.25 -0.92 -24.62
N ASN A 33 2.85 -1.16 -23.46
CA ASN A 33 2.14 -0.94 -22.19
C ASN A 33 1.86 0.57 -21.94
N PRO A 34 0.69 0.93 -21.38
CA PRO A 34 0.37 2.31 -21.03
C PRO A 34 1.30 2.83 -19.91
N TYR A 35 1.44 4.14 -19.77
CA TYR A 35 2.35 4.72 -18.76
C TYR A 35 1.98 4.30 -17.33
N SER A 36 0.69 4.07 -17.06
CA SER A 36 0.14 3.69 -15.77
C SER A 36 0.66 2.35 -15.22
N VAL A 37 1.24 1.47 -16.05
CA VAL A 37 1.75 0.17 -15.57
C VAL A 37 3.09 0.25 -14.84
N MET A 38 3.74 1.41 -14.84
CA MET A 38 5.04 1.55 -14.19
C MET A 38 4.87 1.54 -12.67
N ALA A 39 5.83 0.96 -11.93
CA ALA A 39 5.81 1.02 -10.47
C ALA A 39 5.72 2.46 -9.92
N ARG A 40 6.27 3.44 -10.65
CA ARG A 40 6.18 4.87 -10.29
C ARG A 40 4.82 5.53 -10.53
N SER A 41 3.97 4.93 -11.39
CA SER A 41 2.62 5.42 -11.66
C SER A 41 1.58 4.67 -10.84
N ALA A 42 1.96 3.55 -10.21
CA ALA A 42 1.20 2.97 -9.14
C ALA A 42 1.26 3.93 -7.94
N ILE A 43 0.11 4.44 -7.51
CA ILE A 43 -0.04 4.92 -6.15
C ILE A 43 -0.18 3.64 -5.32
N SER A 44 0.95 3.02 -5.00
CA SER A 44 0.98 1.82 -4.16
C SER A 44 0.51 2.24 -2.77
N ASN A 45 -0.81 2.25 -2.57
CA ASN A 45 -1.37 2.52 -1.27
C ASN A 45 -1.13 1.28 -0.42
N CYS A 46 -0.32 1.41 0.63
CA CYS A 46 -0.08 0.37 1.63
C CYS A 46 -1.27 0.18 2.59
N PHE A 47 -2.43 0.78 2.31
CA PHE A 47 -3.71 0.42 2.93
C PHE A 47 -4.39 -0.63 2.05
N PRO A 48 -4.86 -1.74 2.67
CA PRO A 48 -4.73 -3.11 2.17
C PRO A 48 -4.76 -3.15 0.65
N GLY A 49 -3.59 -3.36 0.04
CA GLY A 49 -3.49 -3.47 -1.40
C GLY A 49 -4.26 -4.70 -1.87
N LEU A 50 -4.87 -4.64 -3.05
CA LEU A 50 -5.64 -5.76 -3.62
C LEU A 50 -4.91 -7.10 -3.69
N GLU A 51 -3.57 -7.07 -3.64
CA GLU A 51 -2.70 -8.21 -3.90
C GLU A 51 -2.01 -8.73 -2.64
N MET A 52 -1.45 -7.83 -1.81
CA MET A 52 -0.71 -8.17 -0.59
C MET A 52 -0.72 -6.99 0.40
N ASP A 53 -0.81 -7.29 1.69
CA ASP A 53 -0.61 -6.36 2.79
C ASP A 53 0.81 -6.48 3.35
N PHE A 54 1.73 -5.73 2.74
CA PHE A 54 3.12 -5.68 3.18
C PHE A 54 3.31 -5.15 4.59
N ARG A 55 2.30 -4.48 5.19
CA ARG A 55 2.40 -4.00 6.57
C ARG A 55 2.68 -5.13 7.55
N ASN A 56 2.26 -6.35 7.21
CA ASN A 56 2.52 -7.55 8.00
C ASN A 56 4.02 -7.82 8.23
N LEU A 57 4.94 -7.29 7.41
CA LEU A 57 6.39 -7.34 7.70
C LEU A 57 6.75 -6.66 9.03
N TRP A 58 5.97 -5.66 9.45
CA TRP A 58 6.22 -4.92 10.68
C TRP A 58 5.86 -5.67 11.95
N ARG A 59 4.92 -6.62 11.86
CA ARG A 59 4.34 -7.31 13.03
C ARG A 59 5.41 -7.93 13.92
N ARG A 60 6.43 -8.52 13.33
CA ARG A 60 7.54 -9.18 14.04
C ARG A 60 8.88 -8.52 13.75
N ALA A 61 8.88 -7.21 13.53
CA ALA A 61 10.11 -6.45 13.29
C ALA A 61 11.10 -6.53 14.47
N PHE A 62 10.61 -6.70 15.70
CA PHE A 62 11.42 -6.80 16.92
C PHE A 62 11.27 -8.19 17.54
N LYS A 63 12.39 -8.78 17.95
CA LYS A 63 12.39 -10.12 18.57
C LYS A 63 11.54 -10.15 19.84
N GLY A 64 10.80 -11.24 20.01
CA GLY A 64 10.01 -11.52 21.21
C GLY A 64 8.71 -10.74 21.36
N ILE A 65 8.28 -9.93 20.38
CA ILE A 65 6.97 -9.27 20.41
C ILE A 65 6.26 -9.35 19.04
N THR A 66 4.93 -9.37 19.05
CA THR A 66 4.07 -9.21 17.87
C THR A 66 3.25 -7.93 17.99
N LEU A 67 3.39 -7.04 17.01
CA LEU A 67 2.64 -5.80 16.85
C LEU A 67 1.43 -6.01 15.93
N ILE A 68 0.37 -5.23 16.15
CA ILE A 68 -0.64 -4.94 15.13
C ILE A 68 -0.03 -3.95 14.13
N GLU A 69 -0.06 -4.32 12.85
CA GLU A 69 0.66 -3.62 11.78
C GLU A 69 0.17 -2.20 11.49
N ASN A 70 -1.09 -1.88 11.82
CA ASN A 70 -1.68 -0.57 11.54
C ASN A 70 -1.60 0.43 12.70
N ASN A 71 -1.23 0.00 13.91
CA ASN A 71 -1.24 0.90 15.08
C ASN A 71 -0.27 0.56 16.22
N ASN A 72 0.73 -0.31 15.99
CA ASN A 72 1.81 -0.63 16.93
C ASN A 72 1.38 -1.16 18.29
N PHE A 73 0.15 -1.67 18.42
CA PHE A 73 -0.32 -2.29 19.64
C PHE A 73 0.27 -3.70 19.79
N ILE A 74 0.81 -4.03 20.95
CA ILE A 74 1.43 -5.33 21.21
C ILE A 74 0.34 -6.34 21.57
N VAL A 75 0.27 -7.43 20.80
CA VAL A 75 -0.73 -8.49 20.97
C VAL A 75 -0.16 -9.81 21.45
N GLU A 76 1.13 -10.04 21.26
CA GLU A 76 1.82 -11.24 21.72
C GLU A 76 3.24 -10.88 22.17
N THR A 77 3.76 -11.60 23.15
CA THR A 77 5.10 -11.41 23.70
C THR A 77 5.69 -12.75 24.14
N GLU A 78 7.00 -12.90 24.04
CA GLU A 78 7.75 -13.90 24.81
C GLU A 78 7.79 -13.54 26.31
N GLU A 79 8.16 -14.48 27.16
CA GLU A 79 8.11 -14.32 28.63
C GLU A 79 8.92 -13.09 29.11
N GLU A 80 10.09 -12.85 28.51
CA GLU A 80 10.96 -11.71 28.86
C GLU A 80 10.31 -10.34 28.59
N PHE A 81 9.38 -10.27 27.64
CA PHE A 81 8.66 -9.05 27.25
C PHE A 81 7.19 -9.05 27.70
N SER A 82 6.78 -9.98 28.57
CA SER A 82 5.40 -10.08 29.07
C SER A 82 4.86 -8.78 29.68
N HIS A 83 5.72 -7.95 30.25
CA HIS A 83 5.40 -6.62 30.79
C HIS A 83 5.07 -5.56 29.73
N LEU A 84 5.20 -5.86 28.43
CA LEU A 84 4.86 -4.98 27.33
C LEU A 84 3.55 -5.39 26.62
N LEU A 85 2.94 -6.51 27.01
CA LEU A 85 1.69 -6.97 26.39
C LEU A 85 0.61 -5.89 26.56
N TYR A 86 -0.06 -5.51 25.46
CA TYR A 86 -1.04 -4.41 25.40
C TYR A 86 -0.50 -2.98 25.57
N HIS A 87 0.82 -2.80 25.52
CA HIS A 87 1.44 -1.49 25.36
C HIS A 87 1.53 -1.12 23.87
N ARG A 88 1.89 0.14 23.59
CA ARG A 88 2.09 0.63 22.22
C ARG A 88 3.53 1.03 21.98
N LEU A 89 4.12 0.58 20.88
CA LEU A 89 5.40 1.08 20.39
C LEU A 89 5.19 2.48 19.79
N VAL A 90 5.73 3.51 20.44
CA VAL A 90 5.56 4.92 20.06
C VAL A 90 6.84 5.54 19.47
N GLY A 91 7.99 4.87 19.59
CA GLY A 91 9.22 5.35 18.98
C GLY A 91 10.33 4.31 18.87
N VAL A 92 11.20 4.48 17.88
CA VAL A 92 12.37 3.63 17.63
C VAL A 92 13.57 4.54 17.36
N GLN A 93 14.63 4.41 18.16
CA GLN A 93 15.86 5.22 18.11
C GLN A 93 15.59 6.73 17.99
N GLY A 94 14.70 7.24 18.86
CA GLY A 94 14.34 8.66 18.91
C GLY A 94 13.45 9.14 17.75
N LYS A 95 12.95 8.23 16.89
CA LYS A 95 11.98 8.55 15.84
C LYS A 95 10.58 8.09 16.25
N PRO A 96 9.58 8.99 16.30
CA PRO A 96 8.19 8.59 16.53
C PRO A 96 7.66 7.67 15.44
N THR A 97 6.76 6.77 15.81
CA THR A 97 6.09 5.84 14.87
C THR A 97 4.70 6.32 14.44
N MET A 98 4.20 7.41 15.03
CA MET A 98 2.86 7.96 14.81
C MET A 98 2.92 9.48 14.68
N VAL A 99 1.95 10.05 13.96
CA VAL A 99 1.79 11.50 13.80
C VAL A 99 0.37 11.94 14.14
N PRO A 100 0.21 13.17 14.64
CA PRO A 100 -1.10 13.79 14.72
C PRO A 100 -1.61 14.09 13.32
N THR A 101 -2.87 13.73 13.06
CA THR A 101 -3.51 13.88 11.76
C THR A 101 -4.44 15.07 11.79
N GLN A 102 -4.21 15.99 10.85
CA GLN A 102 -5.02 17.18 10.67
C GLN A 102 -5.42 17.31 9.21
N GLY A 103 -6.62 17.82 8.98
CA GLY A 103 -7.11 18.07 7.64
C GLY A 103 -8.51 18.69 7.63
N PRO A 104 -9.01 19.04 6.44
CA PRO A 104 -10.39 19.48 6.30
C PRO A 104 -11.35 18.31 6.46
N THR A 105 -12.38 18.49 7.29
CA THR A 105 -13.51 17.56 7.37
C THR A 105 -14.56 17.84 6.29
N PHE A 106 -14.58 19.06 5.76
CA PHE A 106 -15.40 19.48 4.62
C PHE A 106 -14.61 20.42 3.69
N PRO A 107 -14.99 20.54 2.40
CA PRO A 107 -14.35 21.49 1.51
C PRO A 107 -14.34 22.91 2.11
N ARG A 108 -13.15 23.52 2.19
CA ARG A 108 -12.90 24.86 2.76
C ARG A 108 -13.12 24.99 4.27
N SER A 109 -13.19 23.90 5.03
CA SER A 109 -13.33 23.95 6.51
C SER A 109 -12.04 24.34 7.25
N GLY A 110 -10.93 24.54 6.54
CA GLY A 110 -9.60 24.67 7.17
C GLY A 110 -9.08 23.33 7.72
N ASN A 111 -7.92 23.35 8.36
CA ASN A 111 -7.32 22.16 8.97
C ASN A 111 -7.76 22.02 10.42
N LEU A 112 -8.36 20.88 10.74
CA LEU A 112 -8.77 20.49 12.09
C LEU A 112 -8.14 19.14 12.45
N PRO A 113 -7.92 18.84 13.74
CA PRO A 113 -7.61 17.48 14.18
C PRO A 113 -8.66 16.48 13.70
N LEU A 114 -8.24 15.40 13.06
CA LEU A 114 -9.13 14.36 12.53
C LEU A 114 -9.42 13.31 13.61
N ILE A 115 -10.22 13.68 14.62
CA ILE A 115 -10.60 12.83 15.75
C ILE A 115 -11.96 12.15 15.51
N ASN A 116 -12.16 10.96 16.09
CA ASN A 116 -13.48 10.30 16.17
C ASN A 116 -13.57 9.45 17.45
N THR A 117 -14.73 8.80 17.69
CA THR A 117 -14.95 7.98 18.90
C THR A 117 -13.91 6.86 19.07
N PHE A 118 -13.40 6.29 17.98
CA PHE A 118 -12.42 5.20 17.98
C PHE A 118 -10.97 5.68 17.92
N ASN A 119 -10.74 6.93 17.49
CA ASN A 119 -9.44 7.59 17.44
C ASN A 119 -9.54 8.99 18.08
N PRO A 120 -9.71 9.07 19.41
CA PRO A 120 -9.94 10.34 20.11
C PRO A 120 -8.73 11.27 20.06
N ASN A 121 -7.54 10.71 19.83
CA ASN A 121 -6.28 11.43 19.78
C ASN A 121 -5.92 11.90 18.34
N GLY A 122 -6.74 11.53 17.34
CA GLY A 122 -6.58 11.97 15.95
C GLY A 122 -5.26 11.53 15.36
N VAL A 123 -4.85 10.31 15.66
CA VAL A 123 -3.53 9.78 15.35
C VAL A 123 -3.60 8.98 14.07
N SER A 124 -2.59 9.12 13.21
CA SER A 124 -2.34 8.13 12.17
C SER A 124 -0.96 7.55 12.36
N PHE A 125 -0.88 6.25 12.12
CA PHE A 125 0.40 5.60 11.94
C PHE A 125 1.11 6.28 10.75
N MET A 126 2.35 6.73 10.97
CA MET A 126 3.12 7.37 9.91
C MET A 126 3.28 6.41 8.73
N GLU A 127 3.47 6.96 7.52
CA GLU A 127 3.75 6.21 6.30
C GLU A 127 4.64 5.00 6.61
N TRP A 128 4.01 3.82 6.64
CA TRP A 128 4.58 2.59 7.18
C TRP A 128 5.94 2.26 6.55
N SER A 129 6.08 2.59 5.26
CA SER A 129 7.29 2.46 4.46
C SER A 129 8.49 3.20 5.06
N ASN A 130 8.31 4.39 5.65
CA ASN A 130 9.42 5.17 6.22
C ASN A 130 9.91 4.55 7.54
N GLY A 131 8.98 4.11 8.39
CA GLY A 131 9.30 3.40 9.63
C GLY A 131 9.98 2.06 9.34
N LEU A 132 9.40 1.27 8.42
CA LEU A 132 9.97 0.01 8.01
C LEU A 132 11.34 0.18 7.37
N ALA A 133 11.49 1.10 6.39
CA ALA A 133 12.76 1.30 5.70
C ALA A 133 13.89 1.60 6.69
N TYR A 134 13.60 2.38 7.74
CA TYR A 134 14.55 2.66 8.80
C TYR A 134 14.90 1.44 9.66
N VAL A 135 13.89 0.70 10.12
CA VAL A 135 14.09 -0.49 10.96
C VAL A 135 14.78 -1.61 10.19
N LEU A 136 14.46 -1.78 8.92
CA LEU A 136 15.08 -2.75 8.02
C LEU A 136 16.60 -2.59 7.92
N GLN A 137 17.13 -1.35 7.94
CA GLN A 137 18.58 -1.09 7.94
C GLN A 137 19.28 -1.54 9.24
N ASN A 138 18.51 -1.85 10.29
CA ASN A 138 18.99 -2.26 11.60
C ASN A 138 18.75 -3.76 11.87
N GLN A 139 18.32 -4.55 10.88
CA GLN A 139 18.16 -6.00 11.02
C GLN A 139 19.39 -6.67 11.66
N GLY A 140 19.14 -7.51 12.66
CA GLY A 140 20.17 -8.18 13.47
C GLY A 140 20.85 -7.30 14.52
N LYS A 141 20.57 -5.99 14.59
CA LYS A 141 21.14 -5.07 15.57
C LYS A 141 20.16 -4.78 16.70
N GLU A 142 20.72 -4.36 17.83
CA GLU A 142 19.96 -3.80 18.93
C GLU A 142 19.60 -2.34 18.68
N VAL A 143 18.36 -1.98 19.00
CA VAL A 143 17.83 -0.63 18.89
C VAL A 143 17.04 -0.25 20.14
N GLU A 144 17.06 1.03 20.49
CA GLU A 144 16.20 1.55 21.56
C GLU A 144 14.76 1.68 21.04
N CYS A 145 13.84 1.02 21.72
CA CYS A 145 12.40 1.13 21.50
C CYS A 145 11.75 1.83 22.70
N TYR A 146 10.72 2.63 22.41
CA TYR A 146 9.96 3.39 23.40
C TYR A 146 8.50 2.97 23.34
N PHE A 147 7.96 2.61 24.50
CA PHE A 147 6.59 2.13 24.68
C PHE A 147 5.81 3.06 25.61
N THR A 148 4.48 3.02 25.53
CA THR A 148 3.63 3.61 26.57
C THR A 148 3.98 3.00 27.93
N LYS A 149 3.92 3.79 29.01
CA LYS A 149 4.19 3.28 30.36
C LYS A 149 3.13 2.31 30.85
N ASP A 150 1.87 2.60 30.55
CA ASP A 150 0.74 1.76 30.89
C ASP A 150 0.16 1.15 29.59
N GLU A 151 -0.66 0.09 29.74
CA GLU A 151 -1.45 -0.46 28.65
C GLU A 151 -2.28 0.63 27.98
N SER A 152 -2.40 0.61 26.65
CA SER A 152 -3.06 1.67 25.91
C SER A 152 -3.97 1.16 24.81
N ASN A 153 -5.27 1.16 25.09
CA ASN A 153 -6.28 0.79 24.10
C ASN A 153 -6.44 1.84 22.99
N THR A 154 -6.02 3.09 23.22
CA THR A 154 -6.04 4.18 22.22
C THR A 154 -4.65 4.48 21.69
N GLU A 155 -4.55 4.91 20.43
CA GLU A 155 -3.31 5.39 19.81
C GLU A 155 -2.73 6.57 20.60
N VAL A 156 -1.40 6.60 20.77
CA VAL A 156 -0.70 7.66 21.52
C VAL A 156 0.33 8.31 20.61
N VAL A 157 0.31 9.64 20.53
CA VAL A 157 1.30 10.43 19.80
C VAL A 157 2.35 10.95 20.76
N VAL A 158 3.60 10.81 20.34
CA VAL A 158 4.76 11.40 21.00
C VAL A 158 5.58 12.16 19.96
N SER A 159 6.19 13.26 20.35
CA SER A 159 7.17 13.95 19.52
C SER A 159 8.55 13.31 19.68
N ALA A 160 9.47 13.61 18.76
CA ALA A 160 10.86 13.17 18.89
C ALA A 160 11.52 13.69 20.19
N ALA A 161 11.09 14.85 20.70
CA ALA A 161 11.58 15.40 21.96
C ALA A 161 11.12 14.59 23.18
N ASP A 162 9.96 13.94 23.10
CA ASP A 162 9.41 13.11 24.18
C ASP A 162 10.14 11.77 24.31
N LEU A 163 10.84 11.32 23.25
CA LEU A 163 11.57 10.05 23.19
C LEU A 163 12.94 10.17 23.87
N ASN A 164 12.92 10.32 25.20
CA ASN A 164 14.12 10.45 26.01
C ASN A 164 13.96 9.69 27.34
N THR A 165 15.09 9.44 28.01
CA THR A 165 15.14 8.64 29.24
C THR A 165 14.51 9.30 30.47
N SER A 166 14.24 10.61 30.43
CA SER A 166 13.62 11.34 31.54
C SER A 166 12.09 11.35 31.45
N ASN A 167 11.51 10.90 30.35
CA ASN A 167 10.06 10.86 30.18
C ASN A 167 9.44 9.71 30.98
N ALA A 168 8.89 10.05 32.15
CA ALA A 168 8.27 9.11 33.06
C ALA A 168 6.97 8.46 32.53
N ASN A 169 6.47 8.87 31.36
CA ASN A 169 5.29 8.29 30.71
C ASN A 169 5.64 7.22 29.67
N LEU A 170 6.94 6.95 29.45
CA LEU A 170 7.42 5.97 28.49
C LEU A 170 8.29 4.91 29.18
N VAL A 171 8.25 3.70 28.61
CA VAL A 171 9.17 2.62 28.96
C VAL A 171 10.16 2.47 27.81
N ARG A 172 11.46 2.56 28.12
CA ARG A 172 12.53 2.33 27.15
C ARG A 172 13.03 0.90 27.28
N VAL A 173 13.05 0.16 26.18
CA VAL A 173 13.58 -1.20 26.10
C VAL A 173 14.53 -1.30 24.90
N VAL A 174 15.67 -1.95 25.09
CA VAL A 174 16.58 -2.27 23.99
C VAL A 174 16.13 -3.60 23.39
N MET A 175 15.88 -3.64 22.10
CA MET A 175 15.38 -4.83 21.41
C MET A 175 16.21 -5.13 20.18
N THR A 176 16.39 -6.42 19.87
CA THR A 176 17.01 -6.85 18.62
C THR A 176 15.99 -6.80 17.49
N VAL A 177 16.34 -6.14 16.38
CA VAL A 177 15.53 -6.16 15.16
C VAL A 177 15.69 -7.52 14.47
N ASN A 178 14.58 -8.15 14.10
CA ASN A 178 14.61 -9.42 13.38
C ASN A 178 15.27 -9.30 11.99
N ASN A 179 15.72 -10.43 11.46
CA ASN A 179 16.17 -10.51 10.07
C ASN A 179 14.96 -10.61 9.17
N PHE A 180 14.81 -9.65 8.25
CA PHE A 180 13.64 -9.62 7.37
C PHE A 180 13.71 -10.64 6.25
N PHE A 181 14.94 -10.97 5.85
CA PHE A 181 15.24 -11.89 4.77
C PHE A 181 16.09 -13.05 5.28
N GLU A 182 16.01 -14.17 4.58
CA GLU A 182 16.93 -15.29 4.76
C GLU A 182 18.37 -14.87 4.43
N GLU A 183 19.36 -15.49 5.08
CA GLU A 183 20.76 -15.13 4.89
C GLU A 183 21.16 -15.28 3.40
N ASN A 184 21.81 -14.24 2.86
CA ASN A 184 22.23 -14.17 1.44
C ASN A 184 21.10 -14.38 0.42
N SER A 185 19.86 -14.02 0.77
CA SER A 185 18.67 -14.19 -0.06
C SER A 185 17.76 -12.96 -0.03
N THR A 186 16.87 -12.85 -1.01
CA THR A 186 15.75 -11.89 -1.01
C THR A 186 14.44 -12.52 -0.55
N ALA A 187 14.44 -13.81 -0.21
CA ALA A 187 13.29 -14.48 0.37
C ALA A 187 13.00 -13.92 1.77
N ILE A 188 11.73 -13.63 2.05
CA ILE A 188 11.28 -13.17 3.37
C ILE A 188 11.49 -14.31 4.38
N ASN A 189 12.03 -13.96 5.54
CA ASN A 189 12.24 -14.91 6.62
C ASN A 189 10.89 -15.36 7.22
N ASN A 190 10.71 -16.67 7.40
CA ASN A 190 9.49 -17.26 7.97
C ASN A 190 9.21 -16.83 9.42
N ASP A 191 10.19 -16.28 10.12
CA ASP A 191 10.00 -15.71 11.46
C ASP A 191 9.31 -14.34 11.42
N ILE A 192 9.36 -13.63 10.30
CA ILE A 192 8.67 -12.35 10.12
C ILE A 192 7.21 -12.56 9.74
N ILE A 193 7.00 -13.35 8.68
CA ILE A 193 5.68 -13.57 8.06
C ILE A 193 5.33 -15.04 8.13
N LYS A 194 4.15 -15.33 8.69
CA LYS A 194 3.54 -16.65 8.69
C LYS A 194 2.60 -16.80 7.50
N ALA A 195 2.29 -18.05 7.15
CA ALA A 195 1.40 -18.36 6.05
C ALA A 195 0.05 -17.63 6.20
N GLY A 196 -0.41 -16.98 5.13
CA GLY A 196 -1.66 -16.22 5.10
C GLY A 196 -1.57 -14.78 5.59
N GLU A 197 -0.51 -14.38 6.31
CA GLU A 197 -0.47 -13.03 6.89
C GLU A 197 -0.35 -11.91 5.85
N LEU A 198 0.25 -12.18 4.68
CA LEU A 198 0.26 -11.21 3.58
C LEU A 198 -1.11 -10.95 2.97
N THR A 199 -2.12 -11.79 3.21
CA THR A 199 -3.45 -11.65 2.60
C THR A 199 -4.60 -11.60 3.62
N GLN A 200 -4.33 -11.86 4.90
CA GLN A 200 -5.36 -11.93 5.95
C GLN A 200 -6.12 -10.62 6.17
N GLY A 201 -5.47 -9.49 5.91
CA GLY A 201 -6.06 -8.15 6.06
C GLY A 201 -6.83 -7.67 4.84
N LEU A 202 -6.87 -8.47 3.76
CA LEU A 202 -7.54 -8.12 2.51
C LEU A 202 -9.01 -8.49 2.57
N CYS A 203 -9.83 -7.84 1.74
CA CYS A 203 -11.24 -8.15 1.64
C CYS A 203 -11.45 -9.61 1.21
N ALA A 204 -12.38 -10.29 1.88
CA ALA A 204 -12.80 -11.65 1.53
C ALA A 204 -14.32 -11.66 1.26
N PRO A 205 -14.78 -12.06 0.06
CA PRO A 205 -13.97 -12.37 -1.13
C PRO A 205 -13.33 -11.11 -1.76
N TRP A 206 -12.21 -11.28 -2.47
CA TRP A 206 -11.39 -10.18 -2.99
C TRP A 206 -12.13 -9.29 -4.01
N GLN A 207 -13.14 -9.83 -4.71
CA GLN A 207 -13.94 -9.09 -5.69
C GLN A 207 -14.68 -7.90 -5.07
N ASN A 208 -14.97 -7.93 -3.76
CA ASN A 208 -15.56 -6.79 -3.06
C ASN A 208 -14.69 -5.55 -3.20
N ASP A 209 -13.39 -5.70 -3.02
CA ASP A 209 -12.44 -4.59 -3.07
C ASP A 209 -12.32 -4.03 -4.50
N TYR A 210 -12.38 -4.91 -5.50
CA TYR A 210 -12.47 -4.53 -6.91
C TYR A 210 -13.73 -3.72 -7.22
N ARG A 211 -14.86 -4.00 -6.57
CA ARG A 211 -16.07 -3.20 -6.76
C ARG A 211 -16.08 -1.93 -5.93
N GLU A 212 -15.56 -1.95 -4.70
CA GLU A 212 -15.68 -0.83 -3.77
C GLU A 212 -14.71 0.31 -4.02
N CYS A 213 -13.55 0.02 -4.60
CA CYS A 213 -12.59 1.05 -4.94
C CYS A 213 -13.14 1.95 -6.05
N ALA A 214 -13.78 3.06 -5.69
CA ALA A 214 -14.34 4.02 -6.64
C ALA A 214 -13.30 5.02 -7.19
N CYS A 215 -12.03 4.86 -6.83
CA CYS A 215 -10.97 5.83 -7.05
C CYS A 215 -9.72 5.20 -7.67
N TYR A 216 -8.93 6.03 -8.35
CA TYR A 216 -7.69 5.74 -9.10
C TYR A 216 -6.51 5.16 -8.30
N TYR A 217 -6.74 4.57 -7.14
CA TYR A 217 -5.68 4.13 -6.23
C TYR A 217 -4.78 3.08 -6.87
N TRP A 218 -5.31 2.20 -7.74
CA TRP A 218 -4.56 1.06 -8.26
C TRP A 218 -4.66 0.90 -9.78
N ALA A 219 -4.73 2.01 -10.52
CA ALA A 219 -4.93 2.02 -11.97
C ALA A 219 -3.90 1.20 -12.81
N ALA A 220 -2.79 0.77 -12.19
CA ALA A 220 -1.79 -0.12 -12.77
C ALA A 220 -2.26 -1.60 -12.87
N SER A 221 -2.97 -2.10 -11.86
CA SER A 221 -3.45 -3.49 -11.78
C SER A 221 -4.98 -3.62 -11.77
N ARG A 222 -5.69 -2.54 -11.42
CA ARG A 222 -7.14 -2.36 -11.55
C ARG A 222 -7.42 -1.03 -12.26
N PRO A 223 -7.35 -0.98 -13.60
CA PRO A 223 -7.56 0.25 -14.36
C PRO A 223 -8.96 0.83 -14.14
N ASP A 224 -9.10 2.14 -14.02
CA ASP A 224 -10.42 2.79 -13.97
C ASP A 224 -10.86 3.35 -15.32
N TYR A 225 -9.90 3.86 -16.09
CA TYR A 225 -10.13 4.57 -17.35
C TYR A 225 -9.31 3.94 -18.49
N VAL A 226 -10.02 3.39 -19.47
CA VAL A 226 -9.44 2.49 -20.49
C VAL A 226 -9.85 2.90 -21.90
N ASN A 227 -9.20 2.33 -22.92
CA ASN A 227 -9.42 2.68 -24.33
C ASN A 227 -9.28 4.20 -24.59
N VAL A 228 -8.29 4.82 -23.95
CA VAL A 228 -8.18 6.27 -23.88
C VAL A 228 -7.66 6.86 -25.19
N VAL A 229 -8.43 7.74 -25.80
CA VAL A 229 -8.10 8.48 -27.03
C VAL A 229 -8.06 9.98 -26.76
N PRO A 230 -6.98 10.70 -27.13
CA PRO A 230 -6.95 12.15 -27.06
C PRO A 230 -7.98 12.80 -27.98
N GLY A 231 -8.75 13.75 -27.45
CA GLY A 231 -9.71 14.55 -28.19
C GLY A 231 -9.07 15.82 -28.79
N PRO A 232 -9.67 16.36 -29.86
CA PRO A 232 -9.20 17.59 -30.51
C PRO A 232 -9.39 18.85 -29.64
N ASP A 233 -10.18 18.75 -28.58
CA ASP A 233 -10.44 19.77 -27.57
C ASP A 233 -9.41 19.77 -26.41
N GLY A 234 -8.41 18.89 -26.48
CA GLY A 234 -7.43 18.70 -25.41
C GLY A 234 -7.93 17.86 -24.24
N ILE A 235 -9.14 17.30 -24.32
CA ILE A 235 -9.70 16.37 -23.33
C ILE A 235 -9.54 14.95 -23.86
N SER A 236 -9.33 13.96 -23.00
CA SER A 236 -9.33 12.55 -23.41
C SER A 236 -10.73 11.93 -23.34
N ARG A 237 -11.00 10.95 -24.20
CA ARG A 237 -12.21 10.11 -24.18
C ARG A 237 -11.82 8.66 -23.96
N GLY A 238 -12.70 7.87 -23.35
CA GLY A 238 -12.44 6.47 -23.01
C GLY A 238 -13.57 5.92 -22.16
N ASP A 239 -13.39 4.70 -21.69
CA ASP A 239 -14.42 3.95 -20.97
C ASP A 239 -14.08 3.79 -19.49
N ASN A 240 -15.11 3.64 -18.65
CA ASN A 240 -14.93 3.10 -17.32
C ASN A 240 -14.65 1.59 -17.45
N TRP A 241 -13.56 1.10 -16.86
CA TRP A 241 -13.22 -0.32 -16.92
C TRP A 241 -14.31 -1.24 -16.36
N MET A 242 -15.03 -0.77 -15.35
CA MET A 242 -16.16 -1.47 -14.72
C MET A 242 -17.47 -1.35 -15.52
N ALA A 243 -17.47 -0.74 -16.71
CA ALA A 243 -18.66 -0.71 -17.56
C ALA A 243 -18.89 -2.06 -18.25
N LYS A 244 -20.10 -2.61 -18.13
CA LYS A 244 -20.53 -3.86 -18.79
C LYS A 244 -20.39 -3.82 -20.31
N LYS A 245 -20.49 -2.62 -20.89
CA LYS A 245 -20.32 -2.39 -22.33
C LYS A 245 -19.50 -1.13 -22.57
N ARG A 246 -18.56 -1.21 -23.52
CA ARG A 246 -17.77 -0.06 -23.95
C ARG A 246 -18.63 0.86 -24.82
N SER A 247 -18.53 2.16 -24.57
CA SER A 247 -19.31 3.19 -25.28
C SER A 247 -18.45 4.34 -25.80
N GLY A 248 -17.15 4.35 -25.48
CA GLY A 248 -16.22 5.46 -25.73
C GLY A 248 -16.48 6.68 -24.82
N ASN A 249 -17.42 6.57 -23.89
CA ASN A 249 -17.79 7.62 -22.95
C ASN A 249 -17.68 7.08 -21.52
N TYR A 250 -16.95 7.81 -20.67
CA TYR A 250 -16.74 7.42 -19.30
C TYR A 250 -18.05 7.51 -18.51
N ILE A 251 -18.41 6.43 -17.82
CA ILE A 251 -19.58 6.38 -16.93
C ILE A 251 -19.07 6.59 -15.50
N PRO A 252 -19.43 7.69 -14.82
CA PRO A 252 -19.06 7.89 -13.43
C PRO A 252 -19.67 6.80 -12.53
N ASP A 253 -18.85 6.18 -11.68
CA ASP A 253 -19.33 5.17 -10.75
C ASP A 253 -19.93 5.82 -9.50
N ASN A 254 -21.26 5.95 -9.50
CA ASN A 254 -22.05 6.39 -8.35
C ASN A 254 -22.60 5.21 -7.53
N ARG A 255 -22.13 3.99 -7.79
CA ARG A 255 -22.60 2.72 -7.18
C ARG A 255 -24.08 2.38 -7.43
N ALA A 256 -24.76 3.09 -8.33
CA ALA A 256 -26.17 2.90 -8.65
C ALA A 256 -26.44 2.72 -10.16
N ASP A 257 -25.50 3.10 -11.04
CA ASP A 257 -25.66 2.98 -12.48
C ASP A 257 -25.63 1.51 -12.93
N SER A 258 -26.75 1.01 -13.45
CA SER A 258 -26.93 -0.39 -13.86
C SER A 258 -26.07 -0.80 -15.06
N ARG A 259 -25.40 0.15 -15.73
CA ARG A 259 -24.46 -0.12 -16.81
C ARG A 259 -23.09 -0.56 -16.31
N LEU A 260 -22.82 -0.40 -15.02
CA LEU A 260 -21.59 -0.84 -14.37
C LEU A 260 -21.75 -2.22 -13.75
N LEU A 261 -20.64 -2.94 -13.62
CA LEU A 261 -20.57 -4.23 -12.95
C LEU A 261 -21.01 -4.11 -11.49
N THR A 262 -21.72 -5.12 -11.03
CA THR A 262 -22.19 -5.31 -9.66
C THR A 262 -21.31 -6.32 -8.95
N TYR A 263 -21.50 -6.47 -7.63
CA TYR A 263 -20.85 -7.54 -6.88
C TYR A 263 -21.23 -8.93 -7.42
N ASP A 264 -22.51 -9.13 -7.74
CA ASP A 264 -23.01 -10.41 -8.24
C ASP A 264 -22.37 -10.78 -9.58
N ASP A 265 -22.21 -9.81 -10.49
CA ASP A 265 -21.54 -10.04 -11.77
C ASP A 265 -20.09 -10.55 -11.54
N LEU A 266 -19.34 -9.90 -10.62
CA LEU A 266 -17.95 -10.30 -10.31
C LEU A 266 -17.87 -11.63 -9.54
N PHE A 267 -18.82 -11.93 -8.65
CA PHE A 267 -18.83 -13.20 -7.94
C PHE A 267 -19.14 -14.37 -8.86
N LEU A 268 -20.01 -14.15 -9.86
CA LEU A 268 -20.41 -15.18 -10.80
C LEU A 268 -19.40 -15.39 -11.93
N ASP A 269 -18.83 -14.31 -12.47
CA ASP A 269 -17.99 -14.38 -13.67
C ASP A 269 -16.95 -13.23 -13.77
N TRP A 270 -16.14 -13.01 -12.73
CA TRP A 270 -15.09 -11.99 -12.83
C TRP A 270 -14.13 -12.19 -14.01
N GLU A 271 -13.86 -13.43 -14.44
CA GLU A 271 -12.97 -13.74 -15.57
C GLU A 271 -13.56 -13.29 -16.91
N GLY A 272 -14.88 -13.43 -17.09
CA GLY A 272 -15.60 -12.94 -18.26
C GLY A 272 -15.86 -11.43 -18.24
N GLU A 273 -16.11 -10.87 -17.05
CA GLU A 273 -16.50 -9.46 -16.89
C GLU A 273 -15.29 -8.50 -16.87
N LEU A 274 -14.15 -8.91 -16.28
CA LEU A 274 -12.95 -8.08 -16.17
C LEU A 274 -12.02 -8.29 -17.36
N ASN A 275 -11.98 -7.30 -18.26
CA ASN A 275 -11.18 -7.38 -19.47
C ASN A 275 -9.72 -6.96 -19.23
N PHE A 276 -8.76 -7.78 -19.63
CA PHE A 276 -7.34 -7.42 -19.59
C PHE A 276 -7.05 -6.27 -20.53
N LEU A 277 -6.10 -5.39 -20.17
CA LEU A 277 -5.63 -4.35 -21.06
C LEU A 277 -4.34 -4.76 -21.75
N VAL A 278 -4.38 -4.83 -23.08
CA VAL A 278 -3.22 -5.09 -23.93
C VAL A 278 -2.97 -3.86 -24.79
N LYS A 279 -1.75 -3.33 -24.68
CA LYS A 279 -1.32 -2.12 -25.38
C LYS A 279 -2.23 -0.89 -25.19
N GLY A 280 -2.82 -0.75 -24.01
CA GLY A 280 -3.72 0.36 -23.67
C GLY A 280 -5.18 0.21 -24.12
N ASN A 281 -5.55 -0.95 -24.68
CA ASN A 281 -6.90 -1.27 -25.10
C ASN A 281 -7.38 -2.57 -24.44
N ASP A 282 -8.69 -2.77 -24.36
CA ASP A 282 -9.25 -4.07 -24.00
C ASP A 282 -8.69 -5.19 -24.90
N ALA A 283 -8.35 -6.33 -24.30
CA ALA A 283 -7.87 -7.51 -25.00
C ALA A 283 -8.99 -8.20 -25.80
N LEU A 284 -10.23 -8.10 -25.31
CA LEU A 284 -11.44 -8.61 -25.94
C LEU A 284 -12.38 -7.46 -26.29
N ASP A 285 -13.15 -7.60 -27.35
CA ASP A 285 -14.30 -6.74 -27.63
C ASP A 285 -15.45 -7.04 -26.67
N SER A 286 -16.44 -6.12 -26.60
CA SER A 286 -17.57 -6.22 -25.66
C SER A 286 -18.53 -7.41 -25.93
N ASP A 287 -18.35 -8.12 -27.04
CA ASP A 287 -19.05 -9.35 -27.40
C ASP A 287 -18.22 -10.62 -27.14
N GLY A 288 -17.05 -10.48 -26.50
CA GLY A 288 -16.10 -11.57 -26.26
C GLY A 288 -15.25 -11.94 -27.47
N GLY A 289 -15.42 -11.25 -28.61
CA GLY A 289 -14.54 -11.40 -29.76
C GLY A 289 -13.11 -10.95 -29.45
N LYS A 290 -12.10 -11.59 -30.06
CA LYS A 290 -10.74 -11.05 -29.98
C LYS A 290 -10.67 -9.76 -30.78
N LYS A 291 -10.32 -8.66 -30.11
CA LYS A 291 -10.05 -7.39 -30.79
C LYS A 291 -8.79 -7.56 -31.64
N GLN A 292 -8.87 -7.33 -32.95
CA GLN A 292 -7.67 -7.26 -33.77
C GLN A 292 -6.93 -5.97 -33.40
N VAL A 293 -5.83 -6.10 -32.64
CA VAL A 293 -4.96 -5.00 -32.21
C VAL A 293 -3.85 -4.76 -33.22
#